data_AF-A0A2W4I4H2-F1
#
_entry.id   AF-A0A2W4I4H2-F1
#
_cell.length_a   1.000
_cell.length_b   1.000
_cell.length_c   1.000
_cell.angle_alpha   90.00
_cell.angle_beta   90.00
_cell.angle_gamma   90.00
#
_symmetry.space_group_name_H-M   'P 1'
#
loop_
_entity.id
_entity.type
_entity.pdbx_description
1 polymer ?
#
loop_
_entity_poly.entity_id
_entity_poly.type
_entity_poly.pdbx_seq_one_letter_code
_entity_poly.pdbx_strand_id
1 'polypeptide(L)'
;MLGKSKLANSAFAAVPIIACIVIGHPSVAATVDAGKDNKDALKDLKKPLKTVVPNAEQKKPPKYVIELRATQTVRPLGQGTVDKVETPLERIKEPGATQESDETGVLIERPSLDALIPLEENLNPFSLDARYIEKVSLKDTLEAALQHNLDIEEGFVRSKVDRYSYLSAATGFLPNLNGGYNLFGINGSIPSSLFGSTPATTAGNRIDGGKAKLPSNIQLLQAGFSYNLYRGGSVVFSTLQQRHRWFASRAGLSANVNDTLLSATKRHYDLLLQEALLAIRTRAVAISVEQVRLNQAQEKAGTATGLDVLQSQAQLASDEQNLVEQQNQRRQSAIQLAHVLNTSFSQDLESCEKHLKKRRLIPKSIPIEKLLLRAIDNRPELKQYEELRLAAKRAIVVAAAPMQPNVSMGGSIVGVGTGGNLDPIYNINLGIKWQLGGLGTKDLANMQRARWEARQAAVQAKKTFLNVFDEVRTSYNNSAASDKKIDRATVQVLAAEEELRIAKKRMSAGIGLNIDVLNAQRDLTQASVNKARAVVDFNVAQAQLLRDIGAVSVASLTEGLKL
;
A
#
# COMPACT_ATOMS: atom_id res chain seq x y z
N MET A 1 -72.44 4.73 14.22
CA MET A 1 -72.87 4.11 15.50
C MET A 1 -71.92 2.97 15.85
N LEU A 2 -71.59 2.85 17.14
CA LEU A 2 -70.53 2.00 17.70
C LEU A 2 -70.66 0.50 17.39
N GLY A 3 -69.50 -0.15 17.25
CA GLY A 3 -69.34 -1.60 17.36
C GLY A 3 -67.86 -1.96 17.57
N LYS A 4 -67.42 -1.96 18.83
CA LYS A 4 -66.06 -2.29 19.28
C LYS A 4 -65.59 -3.66 18.74
N SER A 5 -64.46 -3.73 18.04
CA SER A 5 -63.70 -4.97 17.90
C SER A 5 -62.30 -4.81 18.51
N LYS A 6 -62.17 -5.33 19.74
CA LYS A 6 -60.90 -5.55 20.42
C LYS A 6 -60.13 -6.65 19.66
N LEU A 7 -59.35 -6.33 18.64
CA LEU A 7 -58.38 -7.30 18.06
C LEU A 7 -57.13 -6.65 17.43
N ALA A 8 -57.11 -5.33 17.24
CA ALA A 8 -55.96 -4.64 16.63
C ALA A 8 -54.77 -4.39 17.58
N ASN A 9 -54.89 -4.66 18.89
CA ASN A 9 -53.88 -4.29 19.89
C ASN A 9 -53.04 -5.45 20.46
N SER A 10 -53.12 -6.66 19.90
CA SER A 10 -52.38 -7.83 20.43
C SER A 10 -51.34 -8.44 19.49
N ALA A 11 -51.28 -8.05 18.21
CA ALA A 11 -50.34 -8.63 17.23
C ALA A 11 -48.99 -7.90 17.11
N PHE A 12 -48.84 -6.71 17.71
CA PHE A 12 -47.60 -5.91 17.63
C PHE A 12 -46.80 -5.83 18.95
N ALA A 13 -47.25 -6.50 20.02
CA ALA A 13 -46.64 -6.40 21.35
C ALA A 13 -45.64 -7.54 21.69
N ALA A 14 -45.39 -8.50 20.80
CA ALA A 14 -44.59 -9.69 21.10
C ALA A 14 -43.22 -9.75 20.41
N VAL A 15 -42.61 -8.60 20.08
CA VAL A 15 -41.31 -8.55 19.39
C VAL A 15 -40.09 -8.12 20.24
N PRO A 16 -40.17 -7.68 21.52
CA PRO A 16 -38.96 -7.45 22.30
C PRO A 16 -38.88 -8.33 23.56
N ILE A 17 -38.84 -9.66 23.44
CA ILE A 17 -38.51 -10.53 24.61
C ILE A 17 -37.45 -11.62 24.33
N ILE A 18 -37.10 -11.92 23.07
CA ILE A 18 -36.05 -12.93 22.76
C ILE A 18 -34.75 -12.27 22.26
N ALA A 19 -34.33 -11.19 22.94
CA ALA A 19 -33.03 -10.54 22.70
C ALA A 19 -32.17 -10.41 23.98
N CYS A 20 -32.53 -11.09 25.08
CA CYS A 20 -31.87 -10.87 26.39
C CYS A 20 -31.35 -12.12 27.10
N ILE A 21 -31.11 -13.23 26.41
CA ILE A 21 -30.44 -14.39 27.03
C ILE A 21 -29.20 -14.73 26.20
N VAL A 22 -28.07 -14.10 26.56
CA VAL A 22 -26.63 -14.48 26.38
C VAL A 22 -25.69 -13.25 26.56
N ILE A 23 -26.18 -12.09 27.04
CA ILE A 23 -25.30 -11.02 27.52
C ILE A 23 -25.58 -10.79 29.00
N GLY A 24 -24.64 -11.22 29.83
CA GLY A 24 -24.62 -10.93 31.27
C GLY A 24 -24.65 -9.43 31.51
N HIS A 25 -25.63 -9.02 32.33
CA HIS A 25 -25.81 -7.70 32.95
C HIS A 25 -24.66 -7.37 33.95
N PRO A 26 -24.47 -6.11 34.42
CA PRO A 26 -25.54 -5.17 34.79
C PRO A 26 -25.40 -3.68 34.43
N SER A 27 -26.57 -3.03 34.45
CA SER A 27 -26.88 -1.63 34.83
C SER A 27 -26.24 -0.48 34.03
N VAL A 28 -27.06 0.26 33.25
CA VAL A 28 -27.77 1.50 33.64
C VAL A 28 -28.69 1.91 32.48
N ALA A 29 -29.86 2.45 32.82
CA ALA A 29 -30.99 2.76 31.96
C ALA A 29 -30.65 3.63 30.73
N ALA A 30 -31.27 3.28 29.59
CA ALA A 30 -31.41 4.14 28.43
C ALA A 30 -32.70 4.96 28.55
N THR A 31 -32.60 6.26 28.28
CA THR A 31 -33.69 7.02 27.65
C THR A 31 -33.19 7.55 26.33
N VAL A 32 -33.93 7.17 25.30
CA VAL A 32 -33.80 7.53 23.89
C VAL A 32 -33.89 9.05 23.72
N ASP A 33 -32.95 9.63 22.96
CA ASP A 33 -33.24 10.85 22.21
C ASP A 33 -32.53 10.79 20.85
N ALA A 34 -33.33 10.56 19.81
CA ALA A 34 -32.90 10.53 18.43
C ALA A 34 -32.93 11.96 17.90
N GLY A 35 -31.76 12.60 17.79
CA GLY A 35 -31.69 13.94 17.21
C GLY A 35 -30.42 14.73 17.49
N LYS A 36 -29.23 14.19 17.18
CA LYS A 36 -28.00 15.01 17.11
C LYS A 36 -26.80 14.41 16.37
N ASP A 37 -26.81 13.12 16.05
CA ASP A 37 -25.60 12.39 15.60
C ASP A 37 -25.13 12.66 14.16
N ASN A 38 -25.81 13.51 13.39
CA ASN A 38 -25.35 13.87 12.04
C ASN A 38 -24.37 15.07 12.00
N LYS A 39 -24.00 15.64 13.16
CA LYS A 39 -22.97 16.69 13.26
C LYS A 39 -21.61 16.20 13.80
N ASP A 40 -21.57 15.03 14.45
CA ASP A 40 -20.33 14.49 15.01
C ASP A 40 -19.53 13.62 14.02
N ALA A 41 -20.18 13.09 12.98
CA ALA A 41 -19.51 12.40 11.87
C ALA A 41 -18.58 13.31 11.04
N LEU A 42 -18.78 14.63 11.10
CA LEU A 42 -17.93 15.63 10.44
C LEU A 42 -16.77 16.13 11.34
N LYS A 43 -16.80 15.84 12.64
CA LYS A 43 -15.80 16.32 13.61
C LYS A 43 -14.64 15.35 13.82
N ASP A 44 -14.83 14.07 13.50
CA ASP A 44 -13.78 13.05 13.56
C ASP A 44 -12.88 12.99 12.32
N LEU A 45 -13.14 13.80 11.29
CA LEU A 45 -12.25 14.04 10.14
C LEU A 45 -11.04 14.94 10.46
N LYS A 46 -10.93 15.50 11.68
CA LYS A 46 -9.91 16.51 12.04
C LYS A 46 -9.03 16.18 13.26
N LYS A 47 -8.96 14.92 13.71
CA LYS A 47 -8.04 14.55 14.81
C LYS A 47 -6.76 13.88 14.27
N PRO A 48 -5.56 14.34 14.68
CA PRO A 48 -4.32 13.71 14.26
C PRO A 48 -4.22 12.29 14.81
N LEU A 49 -3.84 11.36 13.93
CA LEU A 49 -3.60 9.95 14.21
C LEU A 49 -2.54 9.81 15.32
N LYS A 50 -2.96 9.45 16.54
CA LYS A 50 -2.04 8.97 17.57
C LYS A 50 -1.55 7.58 17.19
N THR A 51 -0.23 7.45 17.11
CA THR A 51 0.53 6.21 16.97
C THR A 51 0.11 5.17 18.01
N VAL A 52 -0.59 4.12 17.56
CA VAL A 52 -0.84 2.94 18.38
C VAL A 52 0.32 1.97 18.18
N VAL A 53 1.31 2.05 19.06
CA VAL A 53 2.29 0.98 19.26
C VAL A 53 1.54 -0.23 19.86
N PRO A 54 1.53 -1.41 19.22
CA PRO A 54 0.93 -2.59 19.84
C PRO A 54 1.89 -3.15 20.88
N ASN A 55 1.43 -3.16 22.14
CA ASN A 55 2.07 -3.85 23.25
C ASN A 55 2.13 -5.35 22.92
N ALA A 56 3.34 -5.92 22.87
CA ALA A 56 3.58 -7.30 22.49
C ALA A 56 3.37 -8.23 23.70
N GLU A 57 2.22 -8.90 23.77
CA GLU A 57 2.09 -10.14 24.54
C GLU A 57 2.88 -11.25 23.82
N GLN A 58 4.04 -11.58 24.38
CA GLN A 58 4.93 -12.63 23.91
C GLN A 58 4.26 -14.00 24.02
N LYS A 59 3.85 -14.57 22.88
CA LYS A 59 3.65 -16.02 22.74
C LYS A 59 4.83 -16.61 21.97
N LYS A 60 5.62 -17.45 22.66
CA LYS A 60 6.79 -18.17 22.14
C LYS A 60 6.49 -18.88 20.80
N PRO A 61 7.31 -18.72 19.76
CA PRO A 61 7.23 -19.52 18.55
C PRO A 61 7.81 -20.93 18.74
N PRO A 62 7.44 -21.92 17.88
CA PRO A 62 7.99 -23.27 17.95
C PRO A 62 9.49 -23.30 17.64
N LYS A 63 10.24 -24.09 18.42
CA LYS A 63 11.68 -24.33 18.24
C LYS A 63 11.95 -25.03 16.91
N TYR A 64 12.75 -24.42 16.04
CA TYR A 64 13.43 -25.10 14.94
C TYR A 64 14.81 -25.54 15.44
N VAL A 65 15.06 -26.85 15.45
CA VAL A 65 16.38 -27.44 15.73
C VAL A 65 17.13 -27.53 14.40
N ILE A 66 18.24 -26.82 14.28
CA ILE A 66 19.17 -26.92 13.16
C ILE A 66 20.43 -27.60 13.71
N GLU A 67 20.69 -28.84 13.32
CA GLU A 67 21.98 -29.49 13.57
C GLU A 67 22.99 -29.00 12.53
N LEU A 68 23.95 -28.18 12.98
CA LEU A 68 25.10 -27.79 12.19
C LEU A 68 26.20 -28.85 12.39
N ARG A 69 26.44 -29.69 11.38
CA ARG A 69 27.65 -30.53 11.31
C ARG A 69 28.86 -29.64 11.00
N ALA A 70 29.80 -29.58 11.93
CA ALA A 70 31.09 -28.91 11.78
C ALA A 70 32.08 -29.78 11.00
N THR A 71 32.67 -29.23 9.94
CA THR A 71 33.89 -29.67 9.23
C THR A 71 34.26 -28.45 8.37
N GLN A 72 35.45 -27.84 8.35
CA GLN A 72 36.81 -28.31 8.58
C GLN A 72 37.71 -27.06 8.78
N THR A 73 38.65 -27.14 9.71
CA THR A 73 39.73 -26.16 9.95
C THR A 73 40.70 -26.08 8.77
N VAL A 74 40.93 -24.88 8.23
CA VAL A 74 42.06 -24.58 7.34
C VAL A 74 43.07 -23.71 8.11
N ARG A 75 44.31 -24.20 8.24
CA ARG A 75 45.45 -23.48 8.86
C ARG A 75 45.98 -22.39 7.92
N PRO A 76 46.52 -21.27 8.44
CA PRO A 76 47.24 -20.29 7.62
C PRO A 76 48.68 -20.75 7.36
N LEU A 77 49.20 -20.49 6.16
CA LEU A 77 50.60 -20.69 5.78
C LEU A 77 51.18 -19.42 5.16
N GLY A 78 52.32 -18.97 5.70
CA GLY A 78 53.39 -18.33 4.92
C GLY A 78 53.34 -16.81 4.73
N GLN A 79 54.05 -16.10 5.60
CA GLN A 79 54.59 -14.77 5.29
C GLN A 79 55.63 -14.89 4.17
N GLY A 80 55.54 -14.03 3.16
CA GLY A 80 56.57 -13.81 2.16
C GLY A 80 56.65 -12.31 1.86
N THR A 81 57.77 -11.71 2.23
CA THR A 81 58.19 -10.34 1.93
C THR A 81 58.34 -10.14 0.43
N VAL A 82 57.68 -9.12 -0.13
CA VAL A 82 57.94 -8.59 -1.47
C VAL A 82 58.16 -7.09 -1.34
N ASP A 83 59.34 -6.66 -1.78
CA ASP A 83 59.85 -5.30 -1.72
C ASP A 83 58.96 -4.28 -2.42
N LYS A 84 58.93 -3.08 -1.80
CA LYS A 84 58.32 -1.85 -2.32
C LYS A 84 58.91 -1.48 -3.68
N VAL A 85 58.05 -1.29 -4.67
CA VAL A 85 58.31 -0.43 -5.82
C VAL A 85 57.34 0.74 -5.74
N GLU A 86 57.82 1.87 -5.22
CA GLU A 86 57.06 3.12 -5.10
C GLU A 86 56.74 3.66 -6.51
N THR A 87 55.45 3.76 -6.84
CA THR A 87 54.96 4.43 -8.05
C THR A 87 54.44 5.84 -7.68
N PRO A 88 54.53 6.86 -8.56
CA PRO A 88 54.24 8.26 -8.21
C PRO A 88 52.77 8.61 -7.84
N LEU A 89 51.91 7.62 -7.59
CA LEU A 89 50.48 7.80 -7.30
C LEU A 89 50.16 7.96 -5.80
N GLU A 90 51.16 7.85 -4.92
CA GLU A 90 50.99 8.01 -3.45
C GLU A 90 50.83 9.49 -3.00
N ARG A 91 50.77 10.45 -3.92
CA ARG A 91 50.63 11.88 -3.57
C ARG A 91 49.18 12.37 -3.44
N ILE A 92 48.19 11.49 -3.58
CA ILE A 92 46.80 11.79 -3.21
C ILE A 92 46.58 11.18 -1.83
N LYS A 93 46.82 11.99 -0.78
CA LYS A 93 46.69 11.62 0.63
C LYS A 93 45.43 10.77 0.90
N GLU A 94 45.62 9.65 1.60
CA GLU A 94 44.59 9.05 2.44
C GLU A 94 44.11 10.10 3.46
N PRO A 95 42.80 10.41 3.55
CA PRO A 95 42.28 11.14 4.70
C PRO A 95 42.26 10.18 5.89
N GLY A 96 43.14 10.44 6.85
CA GLY A 96 43.14 9.79 8.14
C GLY A 96 41.79 9.92 8.83
N ALA A 97 41.39 8.84 9.49
CA ALA A 97 40.19 8.77 10.31
C ALA A 97 40.29 9.71 11.52
N THR A 98 39.76 10.93 11.43
CA THR A 98 39.14 11.65 12.55
C THR A 98 38.41 12.90 12.03
N GLN A 99 37.15 13.04 12.46
CA GLN A 99 36.13 14.03 12.05
C GLN A 99 35.42 13.71 10.72
N GLU A 100 34.18 13.21 10.82
CA GLU A 100 33.15 13.32 9.78
C GLU A 100 32.86 14.82 9.56
N SER A 101 33.75 15.52 8.85
CA SER A 101 33.58 16.93 8.51
C SER A 101 32.67 17.08 7.30
N ASP A 102 31.68 17.95 7.48
CA ASP A 102 30.59 18.45 6.64
C ASP A 102 30.79 18.68 5.11
N GLU A 103 31.89 18.26 4.49
CA GLU A 103 32.32 18.74 3.16
C GLU A 103 31.92 17.85 1.97
N THR A 104 31.19 16.75 2.17
CA THR A 104 30.84 15.82 1.06
C THR A 104 29.52 16.14 0.36
N GLY A 105 28.78 17.15 0.82
CA GLY A 105 27.46 17.51 0.29
C GLY A 105 27.53 18.27 -1.04
N VAL A 106 26.66 17.95 -1.99
CA VAL A 106 26.45 18.81 -3.16
C VAL A 106 25.55 19.97 -2.75
N LEU A 107 26.05 21.20 -2.87
CA LEU A 107 25.29 22.40 -2.57
C LEU A 107 24.18 22.59 -3.60
N ILE A 108 22.95 22.70 -3.12
CA ILE A 108 21.77 22.99 -3.94
C ILE A 108 21.47 24.47 -3.76
N GLU A 109 22.21 25.31 -4.47
CA GLU A 109 21.84 26.72 -4.60
C GLU A 109 20.89 26.87 -5.77
N ARG A 110 19.71 27.43 -5.50
CA ARG A 110 18.74 27.71 -6.55
C ARG A 110 19.30 28.80 -7.46
N PRO A 111 19.29 28.59 -8.78
CA PRO A 111 19.70 29.64 -9.70
C PRO A 111 18.73 30.83 -9.64
N SER A 112 19.24 32.04 -9.90
CA SER A 112 18.40 33.23 -10.04
C SER A 112 17.48 33.09 -11.27
N LEU A 113 16.37 33.82 -11.28
CA LEU A 113 15.42 33.80 -12.41
C LEU A 113 16.08 34.17 -13.73
N ASP A 114 17.03 35.10 -13.71
CA ASP A 114 17.79 35.56 -14.88
C ASP A 114 18.69 34.47 -15.49
N ALA A 115 19.03 33.43 -14.71
CA ALA A 115 19.89 32.34 -15.15
C ALA A 115 19.10 31.16 -15.77
N LEU A 116 17.78 31.31 -15.92
CA LEU A 116 16.90 30.32 -16.53
C LEU A 116 16.35 30.78 -17.88
N ILE A 117 15.97 29.80 -18.70
CA ILE A 117 15.42 30.04 -20.03
C ILE A 117 13.90 29.93 -19.96
N PRO A 118 13.14 31.00 -20.27
CA PRO A 118 11.68 30.95 -20.34
C PRO A 118 11.24 30.09 -21.53
N LEU A 119 10.29 29.17 -21.28
CA LEU A 119 9.65 28.37 -22.34
C LEU A 119 8.61 29.19 -23.13
N GLU A 120 7.97 30.15 -22.46
CA GLU A 120 6.98 31.06 -23.04
C GLU A 120 7.20 32.47 -22.47
N GLU A 121 6.87 33.51 -23.25
CA GLU A 121 7.13 34.93 -22.90
C GLU A 121 6.54 35.37 -21.55
N ASN A 122 5.45 34.74 -21.08
CA ASN A 122 4.72 35.17 -19.88
C ASN A 122 4.72 34.14 -18.73
N LEU A 123 5.48 33.05 -18.83
CA LEU A 123 5.55 32.01 -17.80
C LEU A 123 6.87 32.07 -17.04
N ASN A 124 6.79 31.86 -15.73
CA ASN A 124 7.99 31.74 -14.90
C ASN A 124 8.76 30.47 -15.33
N PRO A 125 10.05 30.57 -15.69
CA PRO A 125 10.86 29.44 -16.14
C PRO A 125 10.97 28.28 -15.13
N PHE A 126 10.71 28.53 -13.84
CA PHE A 126 10.70 27.51 -12.79
C PHE A 126 9.34 26.85 -12.58
N SER A 127 8.32 27.66 -12.35
CA SER A 127 7.02 27.17 -11.92
C SER A 127 6.16 26.72 -13.09
N LEU A 128 6.49 27.17 -14.31
CA LEU A 128 5.74 26.93 -15.53
C LEU A 128 4.24 27.24 -15.30
N ASP A 129 3.43 26.20 -15.14
CA ASP A 129 1.98 26.23 -14.93
C ASP A 129 1.53 26.50 -13.46
N ALA A 130 2.44 26.42 -12.48
CA ALA A 130 2.07 26.51 -11.07
C ALA A 130 1.79 27.94 -10.59
N ARG A 131 0.78 28.07 -9.72
CA ARG A 131 0.28 29.34 -9.17
C ARG A 131 1.04 29.83 -7.94
N TYR A 132 1.56 28.92 -7.13
CA TYR A 132 2.33 29.22 -5.92
C TYR A 132 3.31 28.09 -5.60
N ILE A 133 4.32 28.40 -4.79
CA ILE A 133 5.38 27.48 -4.38
C ILE A 133 5.15 27.09 -2.92
N GLU A 134 5.16 25.79 -2.64
CA GLU A 134 5.08 25.22 -1.30
C GLU A 134 6.39 24.48 -0.97
N LYS A 135 6.98 24.80 0.17
CA LYS A 135 8.23 24.15 0.62
C LYS A 135 7.91 22.94 1.48
N VAL A 136 8.51 21.81 1.18
CA VAL A 136 8.29 20.53 1.85
C VAL A 136 9.60 19.93 2.34
N SER A 137 9.64 19.52 3.60
CA SER A 137 10.73 18.67 4.11
C SER A 137 10.40 17.19 3.88
N LEU A 138 11.40 16.30 3.99
CA LEU A 138 11.17 14.86 3.95
C LEU A 138 10.14 14.43 5.01
N LYS A 139 10.21 15.00 6.22
CA LYS A 139 9.28 14.66 7.30
C LYS A 139 7.84 15.06 6.92
N ASP A 140 7.65 16.29 6.45
CA ASP A 140 6.33 16.80 6.07
C ASP A 140 5.76 15.99 4.91
N THR A 141 6.62 15.61 3.95
CA THR A 141 6.26 14.74 2.82
C THR A 141 5.74 13.37 3.31
N LEU A 142 6.43 12.74 4.26
CA LEU A 142 6.02 11.44 4.80
C LEU A 142 4.74 11.53 5.63
N GLU A 143 4.58 12.59 6.42
CA GLU A 143 3.37 12.83 7.20
C GLU A 143 2.16 13.11 6.29
N ALA A 144 2.34 13.93 5.26
CA ALA A 144 1.30 14.18 4.25
C ALA A 144 0.93 12.91 3.48
N ALA A 145 1.92 12.10 3.07
CA ALA A 145 1.67 10.82 2.42
C ALA A 145 0.87 9.87 3.31
N LEU A 146 1.14 9.80 4.62
CA LEU A 146 0.38 8.96 5.53
C LEU A 146 -1.08 9.42 5.73
N GLN A 147 -1.34 10.71 5.62
CA GLN A 147 -2.66 11.29 5.87
C GLN A 147 -3.56 11.30 4.62
N HIS A 148 -2.98 11.54 3.45
CA HIS A 148 -3.75 11.87 2.24
C HIS A 148 -3.57 10.90 1.07
N ASN A 149 -2.64 9.94 1.16
CA ASN A 149 -2.39 9.01 0.05
C ASN A 149 -3.56 8.04 -0.18
N LEU A 150 -3.96 7.92 -1.44
CA LEU A 150 -5.12 7.14 -1.87
C LEU A 150 -4.91 5.62 -1.73
N ASP A 151 -3.68 5.10 -1.87
CA ASP A 151 -3.41 3.66 -1.76
C ASP A 151 -3.58 3.15 -0.31
N ILE A 152 -3.27 4.02 0.67
CA ILE A 152 -3.52 3.75 2.08
C ILE A 152 -5.03 3.78 2.36
N GLU A 153 -5.75 4.75 1.80
CA GLU A 153 -7.20 4.84 1.94
C GLU A 153 -7.90 3.62 1.33
N GLU A 154 -7.52 3.19 0.12
CA GLU A 154 -8.05 1.99 -0.52
C GLU A 154 -7.80 0.74 0.35
N GLY A 155 -6.57 0.58 0.85
CA GLY A 155 -6.23 -0.51 1.76
C GLY A 155 -7.06 -0.50 3.05
N PHE A 156 -7.33 0.69 3.59
CA PHE A 156 -8.17 0.86 4.78
C PHE A 156 -9.62 0.49 4.51
N VAL A 157 -10.20 0.99 3.41
CA VAL A 157 -11.56 0.66 2.98
C VAL A 157 -11.69 -0.85 2.77
N ARG A 158 -10.73 -1.49 2.09
CA ARG A 158 -10.70 -2.94 1.89
C ARG A 158 -10.69 -3.71 3.21
N SER A 159 -9.89 -3.27 4.19
CA SER A 159 -9.88 -3.87 5.52
C SER A 159 -11.24 -3.76 6.23
N LYS A 160 -11.98 -2.65 6.03
CA LYS A 160 -13.35 -2.50 6.56
C LYS A 160 -14.34 -3.42 5.84
N VAL A 161 -14.26 -3.54 4.53
CA VAL A 161 -15.09 -4.47 3.74
C VAL A 161 -14.90 -5.91 4.24
N ASP A 162 -13.65 -6.33 4.47
CA ASP A 162 -13.35 -7.67 4.98
C ASP A 162 -13.81 -7.86 6.45
N ARG A 163 -13.74 -6.81 7.27
CA ARG A 163 -14.29 -6.82 8.64
C ARG A 163 -15.79 -7.07 8.65
N TYR A 164 -16.54 -6.35 7.81
CA TYR A 164 -17.99 -6.53 7.72
C TYR A 164 -18.36 -7.86 7.05
N SER A 165 -17.53 -8.36 6.14
CA SER A 165 -17.67 -9.72 5.60
C SER A 165 -17.49 -10.79 6.68
N TYR A 166 -16.56 -10.60 7.62
CA TYR A 166 -16.41 -11.46 8.80
C TYR A 166 -17.63 -11.38 9.73
N LEU A 167 -18.11 -10.17 10.04
CA LEU A 167 -19.31 -9.99 10.88
C LEU A 167 -20.56 -10.61 10.23
N SER A 168 -20.73 -10.43 8.92
CA SER A 168 -21.80 -11.06 8.13
C SER A 168 -21.70 -12.59 8.14
N ALA A 169 -20.49 -13.17 8.06
CA ALA A 169 -20.33 -14.61 8.22
C ALA A 169 -20.73 -15.09 9.63
N ALA A 170 -20.43 -14.30 10.65
CA ALA A 170 -20.79 -14.59 12.04
C ALA A 170 -22.31 -14.48 12.30
N THR A 171 -23.07 -13.71 11.52
CA THR A 171 -24.54 -13.72 11.63
C THR A 171 -25.15 -15.06 11.24
N GLY A 172 -24.40 -15.93 10.55
CA GLY A 172 -24.81 -17.32 10.29
C GLY A 172 -25.03 -18.15 11.57
N PHE A 173 -24.58 -17.69 12.75
CA PHE A 173 -24.88 -18.29 14.05
C PHE A 173 -26.22 -17.85 14.63
N LEU A 174 -26.89 -16.87 14.04
CA LEU A 174 -28.18 -16.35 14.49
C LEU A 174 -29.33 -16.99 13.69
N PRO A 175 -30.55 -17.03 14.26
CA PRO A 175 -31.74 -17.39 13.51
C PRO A 175 -32.05 -16.34 12.45
N ASN A 176 -32.46 -16.79 11.27
CA ASN A 176 -33.03 -15.92 10.25
C ASN A 176 -34.49 -15.70 10.58
N LEU A 177 -34.92 -14.44 10.67
CA LEU A 177 -36.33 -14.08 10.75
C LEU A 177 -36.86 -13.86 9.35
N ASN A 178 -38.05 -14.38 9.06
CA ASN A 178 -38.74 -14.14 7.80
C ASN A 178 -40.15 -13.60 8.07
N GLY A 179 -40.59 -12.74 7.16
CA GLY A 179 -41.92 -12.15 7.17
C GLY A 179 -42.33 -11.92 5.72
N GLY A 180 -43.59 -12.18 5.40
CA GLY A 180 -44.07 -12.03 4.04
C GLY A 180 -45.59 -11.93 3.99
N TYR A 181 -46.08 -11.18 3.01
CA TYR A 181 -47.49 -11.11 2.67
C TYR A 181 -47.64 -11.46 1.20
N ASN A 182 -48.41 -12.51 0.92
CA ASN A 182 -48.64 -13.00 -0.43
C ASN A 182 -50.14 -12.98 -0.72
N LEU A 183 -50.49 -12.51 -1.92
CA LEU A 183 -51.84 -12.55 -2.47
C LEU A 183 -51.84 -13.53 -3.64
N PHE A 184 -52.57 -14.62 -3.48
CA PHE A 184 -52.71 -15.63 -4.54
C PHE A 184 -54.06 -15.47 -5.22
N GLY A 185 -54.01 -15.27 -6.54
CA GLY A 185 -55.17 -15.37 -7.41
C GLY A 185 -55.30 -16.79 -7.92
N ILE A 186 -56.15 -17.62 -7.32
CA ILE A 186 -56.36 -19.00 -7.80
C ILE A 186 -57.69 -19.07 -8.54
N ASN A 187 -57.64 -19.36 -9.84
CA ASN A 187 -58.81 -19.61 -10.65
C ASN A 187 -58.85 -21.10 -11.04
N GLY A 188 -59.82 -21.84 -10.53
CA GLY A 188 -59.92 -23.28 -10.74
C GLY A 188 -60.92 -23.95 -9.80
N SER A 189 -61.12 -25.25 -10.00
CA SER A 189 -62.02 -26.05 -9.16
C SER A 189 -61.37 -27.35 -8.73
N ILE A 190 -61.49 -27.72 -7.46
CA ILE A 190 -60.96 -28.98 -6.93
C ILE A 190 -62.06 -30.05 -6.98
N PRO A 191 -61.77 -31.30 -7.37
CA PRO A 191 -62.71 -32.41 -7.23
C PRO A 191 -63.17 -32.55 -5.77
N SER A 192 -64.48 -32.62 -5.54
CA SER A 192 -65.04 -32.68 -4.18
C SER A 192 -64.67 -33.96 -3.42
N SER A 193 -64.12 -34.98 -4.09
CA SER A 193 -63.64 -36.24 -3.50
C SER A 193 -62.36 -36.13 -2.66
N LEU A 194 -61.61 -35.02 -2.77
CA LEU A 194 -60.43 -34.75 -1.93
C LEU A 194 -60.79 -34.25 -0.52
N PHE A 195 -62.00 -33.74 -0.34
CA PHE A 195 -62.55 -33.37 0.96
C PHE A 195 -63.48 -34.52 1.36
N GLY A 196 -63.15 -35.26 2.43
CA GLY A 196 -63.93 -36.41 2.89
C GLY A 196 -65.43 -36.10 2.96
N SER A 197 -66.27 -37.12 2.75
CA SER A 197 -67.71 -37.11 2.42
C SER A 197 -68.69 -36.41 3.41
N THR A 198 -68.24 -35.43 4.17
CA THR A 198 -69.09 -34.46 4.88
C THR A 198 -69.36 -33.27 3.97
N PRO A 199 -70.64 -32.87 3.74
CA PRO A 199 -70.96 -31.66 3.00
C PRO A 199 -70.38 -30.46 3.75
N ALA A 200 -69.25 -29.93 3.27
CA ALA A 200 -68.69 -28.70 3.79
C ALA A 200 -69.55 -27.53 3.33
N THR A 201 -70.42 -27.02 4.21
CA THR A 201 -70.97 -25.67 4.09
C THR A 201 -69.85 -24.67 4.34
N THR A 202 -68.98 -24.48 3.35
CA THR A 202 -68.01 -23.40 3.35
C THR A 202 -68.64 -22.18 2.69
N ALA A 203 -68.65 -21.07 3.43
CA ALA A 203 -69.13 -19.75 3.06
C ALA A 203 -69.20 -19.46 1.54
N GLY A 204 -70.41 -19.38 1.00
CA GLY A 204 -70.72 -18.67 -0.25
C GLY A 204 -70.52 -19.41 -1.58
N ASN A 205 -69.92 -20.59 -1.63
CA ASN A 205 -69.69 -21.30 -2.90
C ASN A 205 -70.75 -22.40 -3.16
N ARG A 206 -71.59 -22.20 -4.19
CA ARG A 206 -72.50 -23.22 -4.73
C ARG A 206 -71.68 -24.44 -5.19
N ILE A 207 -72.00 -25.61 -4.64
CA ILE A 207 -71.53 -26.91 -5.15
C ILE A 207 -72.37 -27.24 -6.38
N ASP A 208 -71.86 -26.91 -7.57
CA ASP A 208 -72.45 -27.36 -8.84
C ASP A 208 -71.53 -28.41 -9.48
N GLY A 209 -72.03 -29.65 -9.60
CA GLY A 209 -71.42 -30.70 -10.42
C GLY A 209 -70.20 -31.44 -9.86
N GLY A 210 -70.05 -31.56 -8.53
CA GLY A 210 -68.95 -32.35 -7.92
C GLY A 210 -67.57 -31.68 -7.95
N LYS A 211 -67.53 -30.36 -8.20
CA LYS A 211 -66.32 -29.54 -8.20
C LYS A 211 -66.52 -28.32 -7.30
N ALA A 212 -65.63 -28.12 -6.33
CA ALA A 212 -65.64 -26.93 -5.48
C ALA A 212 -64.82 -25.82 -6.15
N LYS A 213 -65.44 -24.67 -6.45
CA LYS A 213 -64.73 -23.49 -6.96
C LYS A 213 -63.83 -22.93 -5.85
N LEU A 214 -62.58 -22.63 -6.19
CA LEU A 214 -61.66 -21.98 -5.26
C LEU A 214 -61.95 -20.48 -5.17
N PRO A 215 -61.76 -19.87 -3.98
CA PRO A 215 -61.86 -18.43 -3.81
C PRO A 215 -60.83 -17.72 -4.68
N SER A 216 -61.24 -16.64 -5.34
CA SER A 216 -60.41 -15.91 -6.31
C SER A 216 -59.20 -15.23 -5.68
N ASN A 217 -59.25 -14.91 -4.38
CA ASN A 217 -58.19 -14.18 -3.68
C ASN A 217 -57.90 -14.87 -2.32
N ILE A 218 -56.77 -15.56 -2.24
CA ILE A 218 -56.24 -16.14 -0.99
C ILE A 218 -55.15 -15.22 -0.47
N GLN A 219 -55.28 -14.80 0.79
CA GLN A 219 -54.31 -13.97 1.48
C GLN A 219 -53.47 -14.85 2.41
N LEU A 220 -52.15 -14.76 2.28
CA LEU A 220 -51.18 -15.43 3.15
C LEU A 220 -50.32 -14.37 3.84
N LEU A 221 -50.47 -14.23 5.15
CA LEU A 221 -49.54 -13.50 5.99
C LEU A 221 -48.67 -14.51 6.73
N GLN A 222 -47.37 -14.50 6.50
CA GLN A 222 -46.44 -15.40 7.17
C GLN A 222 -45.41 -14.62 7.96
N ALA A 223 -45.12 -15.09 9.16
CA ALA A 223 -43.96 -14.67 9.93
C ALA A 223 -43.32 -15.92 10.55
N GLY A 224 -42.01 -15.94 10.66
CA GLY A 224 -41.33 -17.12 11.18
C GLY A 224 -39.85 -16.91 11.38
N PHE A 225 -39.21 -17.96 11.85
CA PHE A 225 -37.77 -18.05 11.98
C PHE A 225 -37.25 -19.37 11.43
N SER A 226 -36.02 -19.35 10.94
CA SER A 226 -35.28 -20.53 10.55
C SER A 226 -33.89 -20.47 11.16
N TYR A 227 -33.54 -21.50 11.91
CA TYR A 227 -32.25 -21.64 12.57
C TYR A 227 -31.54 -22.91 12.12
N ASN A 228 -30.30 -22.79 11.68
CA ASN A 228 -29.49 -23.94 11.31
C ASN A 228 -28.65 -24.35 12.52
N LEU A 229 -29.10 -25.38 13.23
CA LEU A 229 -28.42 -25.93 14.40
C LEU A 229 -27.06 -26.51 14.01
N TYR A 230 -27.01 -27.23 12.89
CA TYR A 230 -25.79 -27.86 12.41
C TYR A 230 -25.75 -27.89 10.89
N ARG A 231 -24.69 -27.34 10.28
CA ARG A 231 -24.48 -27.36 8.82
C ARG A 231 -23.10 -27.89 8.47
N GLY A 232 -22.75 -29.06 8.98
CA GLY A 232 -21.44 -29.66 8.72
C GLY A 232 -20.23 -28.81 9.16
N GLY A 233 -20.42 -27.97 10.19
CA GLY A 233 -19.43 -26.98 10.63
C GLY A 233 -19.19 -25.80 9.66
N SER A 234 -19.92 -25.70 8.55
CA SER A 234 -19.68 -24.70 7.50
C SER A 234 -19.68 -23.27 8.04
N VAL A 235 -20.60 -22.95 8.97
CA VAL A 235 -20.76 -21.61 9.58
C VAL A 235 -19.53 -21.24 10.41
N VAL A 236 -19.01 -22.18 11.20
CA VAL A 236 -17.81 -21.96 12.02
C VAL A 236 -16.59 -21.75 11.13
N PHE A 237 -16.38 -22.65 10.17
CA PHE A 237 -15.19 -22.59 9.33
C PHE A 237 -15.25 -21.47 8.29
N SER A 238 -16.44 -21.07 7.80
CA SER A 238 -16.59 -19.90 6.95
C SER A 238 -16.33 -18.61 7.72
N THR A 239 -16.79 -18.52 8.97
CA THR A 239 -16.50 -17.39 9.86
C THR A 239 -15.00 -17.29 10.14
N LEU A 240 -14.35 -18.40 10.47
CA LEU A 240 -12.89 -18.45 10.65
C LEU A 240 -12.12 -18.10 9.37
N GLN A 241 -12.58 -18.57 8.21
CA GLN A 241 -12.03 -18.22 6.90
C GLN A 241 -12.09 -16.71 6.67
N GLN A 242 -13.24 -16.07 6.90
CA GLN A 242 -13.39 -14.62 6.74
C GLN A 242 -12.58 -13.85 7.79
N ARG A 243 -12.43 -14.38 9.01
CA ARG A 243 -11.55 -13.80 10.04
C ARG A 243 -10.10 -13.72 9.56
N HIS A 244 -9.58 -14.83 9.02
CA HIS A 244 -8.22 -14.89 8.48
C HIS A 244 -8.07 -13.96 7.26
N ARG A 245 -9.09 -13.84 6.39
CA ARG A 245 -9.09 -12.85 5.30
C ARG A 245 -9.05 -11.41 5.80
N TRP A 246 -9.79 -11.08 6.86
CA TRP A 246 -9.73 -9.75 7.48
C TRP A 246 -8.35 -9.45 8.06
N PHE A 247 -7.72 -10.40 8.77
CA PHE A 247 -6.35 -10.24 9.25
C PHE A 247 -5.33 -10.12 8.13
N ALA A 248 -5.48 -10.90 7.05
CA ALA A 248 -4.65 -10.76 5.85
C ALA A 248 -4.78 -9.35 5.24
N SER A 249 -6.00 -8.83 5.14
CA SER A 249 -6.29 -7.49 4.62
C SER A 249 -5.67 -6.39 5.49
N ARG A 250 -5.73 -6.54 6.82
CA ARG A 250 -5.06 -5.63 7.77
C ARG A 250 -3.54 -5.66 7.65
N ALA A 251 -2.95 -6.84 7.46
CA ALA A 251 -1.53 -6.97 7.18
C ALA A 251 -1.18 -6.35 5.82
N GLY A 252 -2.01 -6.55 4.79
CA GLY A 252 -1.88 -5.90 3.49
C GLY A 252 -1.91 -4.37 3.58
N LEU A 253 -2.79 -3.78 4.38
CA LEU A 253 -2.77 -2.34 4.67
C LEU A 253 -1.42 -1.89 5.26
N SER A 254 -0.86 -2.66 6.18
CA SER A 254 0.44 -2.33 6.77
C SER A 254 1.58 -2.42 5.74
N ALA A 255 1.48 -3.33 4.76
CA ALA A 255 2.40 -3.40 3.63
C ALA A 255 2.26 -2.18 2.71
N ASN A 256 1.02 -1.80 2.36
CA ASN A 256 0.76 -0.60 1.57
C ASN A 256 1.33 0.65 2.23
N VAL A 257 1.17 0.81 3.56
CA VAL A 257 1.77 1.93 4.30
C VAL A 257 3.28 1.96 4.15
N ASN A 258 3.97 0.81 4.28
CA ASN A 258 5.41 0.72 4.10
C ASN A 258 5.85 1.08 2.67
N ASP A 259 5.09 0.63 1.67
CA ASP A 259 5.36 0.89 0.25
C ASP A 259 5.11 2.35 -0.12
N THR A 260 4.04 2.96 0.40
CA THR A 260 3.74 4.39 0.25
C THR A 260 4.82 5.25 0.88
N LEU A 261 5.29 4.93 2.10
CA LEU A 261 6.38 5.65 2.75
C LEU A 261 7.68 5.59 1.95
N LEU A 262 8.02 4.41 1.42
CA LEU A 262 9.17 4.24 0.53
C LEU A 262 9.01 5.00 -0.79
N SER A 263 7.82 4.95 -1.41
CA SER A 263 7.49 5.67 -2.64
C SER A 263 7.61 7.18 -2.46
N ALA A 264 7.02 7.73 -1.39
CA ALA A 264 7.11 9.13 -1.03
C ALA A 264 8.58 9.56 -0.79
N THR A 265 9.36 8.73 -0.09
CA THR A 265 10.80 8.96 0.10
C THR A 265 11.55 9.02 -1.23
N LYS A 266 11.28 8.08 -2.14
CA LYS A 266 11.91 8.04 -3.48
C LYS A 266 11.56 9.27 -4.29
N ARG A 267 10.29 9.68 -4.32
CA ARG A 267 9.84 10.89 -5.04
C ARG A 267 10.43 12.16 -4.47
N HIS A 268 10.55 12.26 -3.14
CA HIS A 268 11.21 13.40 -2.49
C HIS A 268 12.69 13.50 -2.86
N TYR A 269 13.42 12.38 -2.82
CA TYR A 269 14.83 12.37 -3.21
C TYR A 269 15.04 12.57 -4.72
N ASP A 270 14.09 12.16 -5.56
CA ASP A 270 14.12 12.46 -6.99
C ASP A 270 13.93 13.96 -7.23
N LEU A 271 12.97 14.62 -6.57
CA LEU A 271 12.84 16.09 -6.63
C LEU A 271 14.14 16.79 -6.19
N LEU A 272 14.72 16.35 -5.07
CA LEU A 272 16.00 16.88 -4.58
C LEU A 272 17.14 16.67 -5.58
N LEU A 273 17.17 15.52 -6.27
CA LEU A 273 18.13 15.25 -7.33
C LEU A 273 17.94 16.22 -8.49
N GLN A 274 16.71 16.38 -9.00
CA GLN A 274 16.45 17.26 -10.13
C GLN A 274 16.78 18.73 -9.81
N GLU A 275 16.56 19.17 -8.57
CA GLU A 275 16.99 20.51 -8.12
C GLU A 275 18.51 20.65 -8.10
N ALA A 276 19.24 19.63 -7.63
CA ALA A 276 20.71 19.63 -7.67
C ALA A 276 21.26 19.62 -9.11
N LEU A 277 20.66 18.83 -10.00
CA LEU A 277 21.03 18.78 -11.41
C LEU A 277 20.75 20.10 -12.12
N LEU A 278 19.62 20.75 -11.81
CA LEU A 278 19.30 22.07 -12.32
C LEU A 278 20.38 23.09 -11.94
N ALA A 279 20.80 23.12 -10.68
CA ALA A 279 21.88 24.00 -10.22
C ALA A 279 23.22 23.74 -10.97
N ILE A 280 23.56 22.47 -11.20
CA ILE A 280 24.76 22.09 -11.96
C ILE A 280 24.66 22.57 -13.41
N ARG A 281 23.51 22.38 -14.07
CA ARG A 281 23.29 22.79 -15.47
C ARG A 281 23.29 24.31 -15.62
N THR A 282 22.67 25.04 -14.70
CA THR A 282 22.71 26.51 -14.74
C THR A 282 24.13 27.05 -14.56
N ARG A 283 24.93 26.44 -13.67
CA ARG A 283 26.35 26.80 -13.55
C ARG A 283 27.14 26.47 -14.82
N ALA A 284 26.83 25.36 -15.50
CA ALA A 284 27.46 25.01 -16.77
C ALA A 284 27.16 26.06 -17.87
N VAL A 285 25.90 26.48 -18.02
CA VAL A 285 25.52 27.56 -18.95
C VAL A 285 26.24 28.86 -18.63
N ALA A 286 26.27 29.28 -17.35
CA ALA A 286 26.97 30.50 -16.94
C ALA A 286 28.46 30.46 -17.31
N ILE A 287 29.13 29.31 -17.14
CA ILE A 287 30.52 29.13 -17.54
C ILE A 287 30.68 29.17 -19.07
N SER A 288 29.77 28.55 -19.82
CA SER A 288 29.79 28.54 -21.29
C SER A 288 29.57 29.94 -21.88
N VAL A 289 28.71 30.77 -21.27
CA VAL A 289 28.53 32.19 -21.64
C VAL A 289 29.84 32.97 -21.45
N GLU A 290 30.49 32.83 -20.29
CA GLU A 290 31.78 33.49 -20.03
C GLU A 290 32.87 33.00 -20.99
N GLN A 291 32.87 31.72 -21.36
CA GLN A 291 33.83 31.17 -22.32
C GLN A 291 33.64 31.76 -23.72
N VAL A 292 32.38 31.91 -24.19
CA VAL A 292 32.08 32.59 -25.46
C VAL A 292 32.56 34.03 -25.42
N ARG A 293 32.27 34.76 -24.35
CA ARG A 293 32.69 36.16 -24.17
C ARG A 293 34.22 36.29 -24.17
N LEU A 294 34.93 35.38 -23.50
CA LEU A 294 36.39 35.36 -23.45
C LEU A 294 36.99 35.08 -24.84
N ASN A 295 36.48 34.09 -25.56
CA ASN A 295 36.98 33.74 -26.89
C ASN A 295 36.69 34.85 -27.93
N GLN A 296 35.53 35.52 -27.85
CA GLN A 296 35.24 36.69 -28.69
C GLN A 296 36.18 37.88 -28.40
N ALA A 297 36.52 38.11 -27.13
CA ALA A 297 37.49 39.14 -26.76
C ALA A 297 38.90 38.80 -27.27
N GLN A 298 39.30 37.53 -27.17
CA GLN A 298 40.59 37.05 -27.67
C GLN A 298 40.68 37.06 -29.19
N GLU A 299 39.59 36.76 -29.91
CA GLU A 299 39.49 36.87 -31.37
C GLU A 299 39.68 38.32 -31.82
N LYS A 300 38.98 39.27 -31.17
CA LYS A 300 39.15 40.72 -31.42
C LYS A 300 40.57 41.21 -31.14
N ALA A 301 41.25 40.60 -30.18
CA ALA A 301 42.65 40.87 -29.86
C ALA A 301 43.65 40.11 -30.77
N GLY A 302 43.18 39.26 -31.69
CA GLY A 302 44.01 38.47 -32.60
C GLY A 302 44.70 37.26 -31.96
N THR A 303 44.28 36.86 -30.76
CA THR A 303 44.90 35.78 -29.96
C THR A 303 44.10 34.47 -29.93
N ALA A 304 42.84 34.50 -30.40
CA ALA A 304 42.01 33.31 -30.64
C ALA A 304 41.50 33.29 -32.08
N THR A 305 41.04 32.12 -32.53
CA THR A 305 40.53 31.91 -33.88
C THR A 305 39.00 31.97 -33.91
N GLY A 306 38.42 32.27 -35.09
CA GLY A 306 36.97 32.19 -35.27
C GLY A 306 36.40 30.77 -35.04
N LEU A 307 37.24 29.73 -35.20
CA LEU A 307 36.88 28.35 -34.83
C LEU A 307 36.63 28.22 -33.33
N ASP A 308 37.44 28.87 -32.48
CA ASP A 308 37.28 28.82 -31.02
C ASP A 308 35.96 29.45 -30.58
N VAL A 309 35.56 30.55 -31.24
CA VAL A 309 34.27 31.21 -31.02
C VAL A 309 33.12 30.30 -31.42
N LEU A 310 33.16 29.72 -32.63
CA LEU A 310 32.12 28.82 -33.12
C LEU A 310 31.97 27.56 -32.25
N GLN A 311 33.08 26.96 -31.81
CA GLN A 311 33.06 25.80 -30.90
C GLN A 311 32.42 26.15 -29.55
N SER A 312 32.72 27.34 -29.02
CA SER A 312 32.16 27.78 -27.74
C SER A 312 30.68 28.12 -27.85
N GLN A 313 30.25 28.70 -28.97
CA GLN A 313 28.84 28.94 -29.27
C GLN A 313 28.06 27.62 -29.41
N ALA A 314 28.63 26.62 -30.07
CA ALA A 314 28.03 25.29 -30.18
C ALA A 314 27.89 24.62 -28.80
N GLN A 315 28.89 24.76 -27.93
CA GLN A 315 28.82 24.25 -26.57
C GLN A 315 27.77 24.99 -25.73
N LEU A 316 27.71 26.32 -25.82
CA LEU A 316 26.68 27.12 -25.14
C LEU A 316 25.27 26.67 -25.56
N ALA A 317 24.99 26.56 -26.86
CA ALA A 317 23.70 26.10 -27.35
C ALA A 317 23.34 24.69 -26.84
N SER A 318 24.32 23.78 -26.73
CA SER A 318 24.13 22.46 -26.15
C SER A 318 23.81 22.52 -24.65
N ASP A 319 24.49 23.37 -23.89
CA ASP A 319 24.24 23.54 -22.45
C ASP A 319 22.88 24.19 -22.18
N GLU A 320 22.47 25.16 -22.99
CA GLU A 320 21.14 25.78 -22.94
C GLU A 320 20.03 24.76 -23.21
N GLN A 321 20.19 23.90 -24.23
CA GLN A 321 19.26 22.82 -24.50
C GLN A 321 19.13 21.86 -23.30
N ASN A 322 20.27 21.46 -22.72
CA ASN A 322 20.29 20.61 -21.52
C ASN A 322 19.64 21.29 -20.30
N LEU A 323 19.77 22.60 -20.16
CA LEU A 323 19.14 23.37 -19.08
C LEU A 323 17.62 23.37 -19.22
N VAL A 324 17.10 23.64 -20.43
CA VAL A 324 15.66 23.62 -20.71
C VAL A 324 15.05 22.24 -20.40
N GLU A 325 15.72 21.17 -20.83
CA GLU A 325 15.26 19.80 -20.53
C GLU A 325 15.24 19.55 -19.01
N GLN A 326 16.28 19.98 -18.29
CA GLN A 326 16.38 19.81 -16.85
C GLN A 326 15.32 20.62 -16.08
N GLN A 327 14.93 21.80 -16.56
CA GLN A 327 13.82 22.60 -16.00
C GLN A 327 12.50 21.80 -16.07
N ASN A 328 12.21 21.21 -17.23
CA ASN A 328 11.03 20.37 -17.42
C ASN A 328 11.07 19.12 -16.52
N GLN A 329 12.21 18.40 -16.47
CA GLN A 329 12.36 17.22 -15.61
C GLN A 329 12.15 17.54 -14.13
N ARG A 330 12.65 18.69 -13.66
CA ARG A 330 12.42 19.16 -12.28
C ARG A 330 10.93 19.40 -12.03
N ARG A 331 10.21 20.08 -12.92
CA ARG A 331 8.75 20.27 -12.79
C ARG A 331 8.00 18.94 -12.78
N GLN A 332 8.36 18.00 -13.65
CA GLN A 332 7.76 16.67 -13.68
C GLN A 332 7.96 15.93 -12.36
N SER A 333 9.14 16.00 -11.74
CA SER A 333 9.39 15.40 -10.43
C SER A 333 8.50 15.99 -9.32
N ALA A 334 8.25 17.30 -9.34
CA ALA A 334 7.35 17.98 -8.41
C ALA A 334 5.89 17.52 -8.59
N ILE A 335 5.42 17.38 -9.83
CA ILE A 335 4.08 16.85 -10.15
C ILE A 335 3.93 15.40 -9.68
N GLN A 336 4.95 14.56 -9.91
CA GLN A 336 4.95 13.17 -9.46
C GLN A 336 4.94 13.06 -7.93
N LEU A 337 5.62 13.97 -7.23
CA LEU A 337 5.55 14.06 -5.77
C LEU A 337 4.15 14.48 -5.31
N ALA A 338 3.57 15.53 -5.91
CA ALA A 338 2.22 15.99 -5.61
C ALA A 338 1.17 14.90 -5.81
N HIS A 339 1.34 14.04 -6.83
CA HIS A 339 0.49 12.87 -7.05
C HIS A 339 0.53 11.89 -5.87
N VAL A 340 1.72 11.54 -5.37
CA VAL A 340 1.86 10.61 -4.23
C VAL A 340 1.30 11.22 -2.94
N LEU A 341 1.45 12.52 -2.77
CA LEU A 341 0.91 13.28 -1.63
C LEU A 341 -0.59 13.56 -1.75
N ASN A 342 -1.18 13.33 -2.93
CA ASN A 342 -2.56 13.68 -3.24
C ASN A 342 -2.86 15.17 -2.97
N THR A 343 -1.93 16.05 -3.36
CA THR A 343 -2.05 17.51 -3.24
C THR A 343 -2.42 18.16 -4.58
N SER A 344 -2.68 19.47 -4.59
CA SER A 344 -3.05 20.18 -5.82
C SER A 344 -1.89 20.20 -6.82
N PHE A 345 -2.15 19.84 -8.08
CA PHE A 345 -1.14 19.94 -9.16
C PHE A 345 -0.83 21.38 -9.58
N SER A 346 -1.70 22.34 -9.20
CA SER A 346 -1.50 23.76 -9.47
C SER A 346 -0.45 24.41 -8.55
N GLN A 347 0.08 23.68 -7.58
CA GLN A 347 1.19 24.14 -6.75
C GLN A 347 2.52 23.56 -7.27
N ASP A 348 3.60 24.26 -6.97
CA ASP A 348 4.96 23.74 -7.18
C ASP A 348 5.56 23.33 -5.84
N LEU A 349 6.14 22.13 -5.79
CA LEU A 349 6.76 21.61 -4.58
C LEU A 349 8.27 21.92 -4.62
N GLU A 350 8.77 22.49 -3.54
CA GLU A 350 10.18 22.82 -3.32
C GLU A 350 10.74 22.02 -2.15
N SER A 351 11.95 21.47 -2.26
CA SER A 351 12.60 20.89 -1.09
C SER A 351 13.11 21.98 -0.13
N CYS A 352 12.86 21.80 1.17
CA CYS A 352 13.50 22.63 2.20
C CYS A 352 15.00 22.36 2.35
N GLU A 353 15.51 21.23 1.85
CA GLU A 353 16.90 20.82 2.02
C GLU A 353 17.83 21.51 1.02
N LYS A 354 18.77 22.32 1.52
CA LYS A 354 19.76 23.05 0.70
C LYS A 354 21.01 22.25 0.34
N HIS A 355 21.22 21.11 0.98
CA HIS A 355 22.44 20.31 0.81
C HIS A 355 22.08 18.85 0.60
N LEU A 356 22.54 18.29 -0.52
CA LEU A 356 22.45 16.87 -0.76
C LEU A 356 23.54 16.15 0.01
N LYS A 357 23.22 15.66 1.20
CA LYS A 357 24.15 14.93 2.07
C LYS A 357 23.85 13.43 2.07
N LYS A 358 24.91 12.63 2.20
CA LYS A 358 24.84 11.19 2.45
C LYS A 358 24.18 10.95 3.81
N ARG A 359 23.11 10.16 3.85
CA ARG A 359 22.42 9.77 5.10
C ARG A 359 22.45 8.28 5.27
N ARG A 360 23.17 7.81 6.29
CA ARG A 360 23.18 6.40 6.68
C ARG A 360 22.08 6.16 7.70
N LEU A 361 21.08 5.37 7.32
CA LEU A 361 19.95 5.04 8.20
C LEU A 361 20.18 3.73 8.96
N ILE A 362 20.96 2.81 8.41
CA ILE A 362 21.28 1.53 9.02
C ILE A 362 22.77 1.48 9.37
N PRO A 363 23.12 1.25 10.65
CA PRO A 363 24.51 1.12 11.08
C PRO A 363 25.24 -0.01 10.36
N LYS A 364 26.48 0.24 9.93
CA LYS A 364 27.34 -0.74 9.24
C LYS A 364 27.69 -1.95 10.13
N SER A 365 27.60 -1.80 11.46
CA SER A 365 27.91 -2.83 12.44
C SER A 365 26.91 -3.99 12.47
N ILE A 366 25.72 -3.83 11.87
CA ILE A 366 24.70 -4.87 11.89
C ILE A 366 24.98 -5.87 10.76
N PRO A 367 25.21 -7.16 11.07
CA PRO A 367 25.41 -8.18 10.06
C PRO A 367 24.08 -8.52 9.37
N ILE A 368 24.18 -8.98 8.12
CA ILE A 368 23.03 -9.27 7.26
C ILE A 368 22.09 -10.31 7.87
N GLU A 369 22.61 -11.27 8.64
CA GLU A 369 21.83 -12.33 9.29
C GLU A 369 20.84 -11.74 10.30
N LYS A 370 21.24 -10.70 11.06
CA LYS A 370 20.33 -10.01 11.99
C LYS A 370 19.25 -9.23 11.25
N LEU A 371 19.59 -8.63 10.10
CA LEU A 371 18.63 -7.93 9.25
C LEU A 371 17.58 -8.89 8.66
N LEU A 372 18.01 -10.09 8.24
CA LEU A 372 17.12 -11.14 7.75
C LEU A 372 16.15 -11.63 8.84
N LEU A 373 16.64 -11.88 10.05
CA LEU A 373 15.77 -12.26 11.18
C LEU A 373 14.73 -11.16 11.46
N ARG A 374 15.15 -9.89 11.45
CA ARG A 374 14.25 -8.75 11.63
C ARG A 374 13.19 -8.68 10.54
N ALA A 375 13.57 -8.93 9.29
CA ALA A 375 12.64 -8.96 8.16
C ALA A 375 11.55 -10.02 8.35
N ILE A 376 11.91 -11.22 8.82
CA ILE A 376 10.95 -12.32 9.06
C ILE A 376 9.88 -11.90 10.08
N ASP A 377 10.27 -11.23 11.16
CA ASP A 377 9.36 -10.87 12.26
C ASP A 377 8.46 -9.67 11.93
N ASN A 378 9.01 -8.71 11.18
CA ASN A 378 8.36 -7.42 10.98
C ASN A 378 7.62 -7.28 9.65
N ARG A 379 8.01 -8.02 8.60
CA ARG A 379 7.40 -7.90 7.26
C ARG A 379 5.90 -8.19 7.29
N PRO A 380 5.05 -7.20 6.97
CA PRO A 380 3.60 -7.41 6.93
C PRO A 380 3.15 -8.36 5.81
N GLU A 381 3.89 -8.47 4.70
CA GLU A 381 3.57 -9.33 3.57
C GLU A 381 3.63 -10.81 3.96
N LEU A 382 4.61 -11.20 4.80
CA LEU A 382 4.70 -12.58 5.31
C LEU A 382 3.47 -12.94 6.16
N LYS A 383 3.02 -12.00 7.01
CA LYS A 383 1.80 -12.18 7.82
C LYS A 383 0.56 -12.25 6.92
N GLN A 384 0.46 -11.39 5.90
CA GLN A 384 -0.65 -11.41 4.95
C GLN A 384 -0.79 -12.76 4.25
N TYR A 385 0.28 -13.27 3.65
CA TYR A 385 0.22 -14.54 2.91
C TYR A 385 0.05 -15.76 3.81
N GLU A 386 0.55 -15.71 5.04
CA GLU A 386 0.28 -16.75 6.03
C GLU A 386 -1.20 -16.79 6.43
N GLU A 387 -1.82 -15.63 6.68
CA GLU A 387 -3.25 -15.54 6.97
C GLU A 387 -4.11 -16.01 5.77
N LEU A 388 -3.71 -15.70 4.53
CA LEU A 388 -4.36 -16.23 3.33
C LEU A 388 -4.23 -17.75 3.22
N ARG A 389 -3.06 -18.31 3.56
CA ARG A 389 -2.85 -19.76 3.61
C ARG A 389 -3.77 -20.42 4.65
N LEU A 390 -3.90 -19.82 5.84
CA LEU A 390 -4.82 -20.30 6.87
C LEU A 390 -6.28 -20.20 6.41
N ALA A 391 -6.68 -19.10 5.77
CA ALA A 391 -8.02 -18.94 5.20
C ALA A 391 -8.33 -20.02 4.16
N ALA A 392 -7.40 -20.31 3.23
CA ALA A 392 -7.57 -21.35 2.24
C ALA A 392 -7.66 -22.75 2.87
N LYS A 393 -6.92 -23.02 3.94
CA LYS A 393 -7.06 -24.27 4.71
C LYS A 393 -8.45 -24.42 5.34
N ARG A 394 -9.06 -23.32 5.83
CA ARG A 394 -10.45 -23.35 6.34
C ARG A 394 -11.47 -23.56 5.21
N ALA A 395 -11.21 -23.02 4.03
CA ALA A 395 -12.06 -23.20 2.85
C ALA A 395 -12.23 -24.67 2.43
N ILE A 396 -11.24 -25.54 2.69
CA ILE A 396 -11.37 -26.99 2.47
C ILE A 396 -12.53 -27.57 3.28
N VAL A 397 -12.63 -27.20 4.56
CA VAL A 397 -13.69 -27.72 5.45
C VAL A 397 -15.05 -27.14 5.06
N VAL A 398 -15.08 -25.87 4.65
CA VAL A 398 -16.29 -25.24 4.10
C VAL A 398 -16.77 -25.96 2.84
N ALA A 399 -15.87 -26.33 1.93
CA ALA A 399 -16.18 -27.08 0.72
C ALA A 399 -16.61 -28.53 1.01
N ALA A 400 -16.12 -29.12 2.11
CA ALA A 400 -16.51 -30.46 2.56
C ALA A 400 -17.86 -30.48 3.31
N ALA A 401 -18.31 -29.35 3.86
CA ALA A 401 -19.48 -29.30 4.72
C ALA A 401 -20.80 -29.81 4.10
N PRO A 402 -21.09 -29.61 2.79
CA PRO A 402 -22.28 -30.17 2.16
C PRO A 402 -22.36 -31.70 2.17
N MET A 403 -21.23 -32.40 2.36
CA MET A 403 -21.20 -33.86 2.49
C MET A 403 -21.82 -34.36 3.80
N GLN A 404 -22.04 -33.46 4.77
CA GLN A 404 -22.63 -33.77 6.07
C GLN A 404 -24.11 -33.37 6.12
N PRO A 405 -24.94 -34.00 6.97
CA PRO A 405 -26.33 -33.62 7.13
C PRO A 405 -26.46 -32.20 7.71
N ASN A 406 -27.47 -31.46 7.23
CA ASN A 406 -27.88 -30.18 7.79
C ASN A 406 -29.06 -30.39 8.75
N VAL A 407 -28.90 -30.01 10.01
CA VAL A 407 -29.95 -30.01 11.02
C VAL A 407 -30.45 -28.58 11.18
N SER A 408 -31.74 -28.37 10.92
CA SER A 408 -32.38 -27.07 11.03
C SER A 408 -33.65 -27.15 11.84
N MET A 409 -33.91 -26.11 12.61
CA MET A 409 -35.14 -25.88 13.34
C MET A 409 -35.81 -24.65 12.75
N GLY A 410 -37.12 -24.72 12.55
CA GLY A 410 -37.92 -23.59 12.10
C GLY A 410 -39.21 -23.50 12.86
N GLY A 411 -39.77 -22.31 12.89
CA GLY A 411 -41.12 -22.08 13.35
C GLY A 411 -41.75 -20.99 12.52
N SER A 412 -43.03 -21.13 12.21
CA SER A 412 -43.79 -20.09 11.51
C SER A 412 -45.21 -19.99 12.03
N ILE A 413 -45.73 -18.78 11.97
CA ILE A 413 -47.15 -18.49 12.03
C ILE A 413 -47.58 -18.07 10.63
N VAL A 414 -48.61 -18.74 10.09
CA VAL A 414 -49.17 -18.45 8.77
C VAL A 414 -50.65 -18.15 8.95
N GLY A 415 -51.03 -16.89 8.77
CA GLY A 415 -52.42 -16.49 8.62
C GLY A 415 -52.90 -16.78 7.21
N VAL A 416 -53.88 -17.67 7.06
CA VAL A 416 -54.50 -18.00 5.77
C VAL A 416 -55.96 -17.58 5.81
N GLY A 417 -56.42 -16.91 4.76
CA GLY A 417 -57.85 -16.69 4.60
C GLY A 417 -58.26 -15.91 3.37
N THR A 418 -59.55 -15.62 3.29
CA THR A 418 -60.20 -15.01 2.12
C THR A 418 -61.03 -13.82 2.58
N GLY A 419 -60.98 -12.70 1.85
CA GLY A 419 -61.82 -11.53 2.15
C GLY A 419 -61.41 -10.74 3.40
N GLY A 420 -60.16 -10.81 3.84
CA GLY A 420 -59.60 -9.99 4.92
C GLY A 420 -59.60 -10.62 6.32
N ASN A 421 -60.24 -11.76 6.51
CA ASN A 421 -60.09 -12.57 7.73
C ASN A 421 -58.96 -13.58 7.53
N LEU A 422 -58.03 -13.64 8.48
CA LEU A 422 -56.86 -14.53 8.45
C LEU A 422 -56.89 -15.45 9.68
N ASP A 423 -56.95 -16.77 9.43
CA ASP A 423 -56.87 -17.76 10.50
C ASP A 423 -55.42 -18.20 10.71
N PRO A 424 -54.87 -18.10 11.94
CA PRO A 424 -53.47 -18.40 12.20
C PRO A 424 -53.22 -19.91 12.31
N ILE A 425 -52.24 -20.38 11.55
CA ILE A 425 -51.69 -21.74 11.62
C ILE A 425 -50.29 -21.63 12.23
N TYR A 426 -50.04 -22.36 13.30
CA TYR A 426 -48.72 -22.44 13.93
C TYR A 426 -48.01 -23.71 13.48
N ASN A 427 -46.76 -23.57 13.05
CA ASN A 427 -45.90 -24.69 12.68
C ASN A 427 -44.57 -24.56 13.42
N ILE A 428 -44.10 -25.67 13.99
CA ILE A 428 -42.72 -25.82 14.48
C ILE A 428 -42.19 -27.09 13.83
N ASN A 429 -41.03 -26.98 13.20
CA ASN A 429 -40.41 -28.08 12.48
C ASN A 429 -38.96 -28.26 12.91
N LEU A 430 -38.58 -29.51 13.18
CA LEU A 430 -37.19 -29.93 13.29
C LEU A 430 -36.93 -30.85 12.10
N GLY A 431 -35.99 -30.47 11.24
CA GLY A 431 -35.68 -31.19 10.02
C GLY A 431 -34.20 -31.53 9.92
N ILE A 432 -33.92 -32.78 9.62
CA ILE A 432 -32.60 -33.22 9.16
C ILE A 432 -32.68 -33.35 7.65
N LYS A 433 -31.88 -32.57 6.94
CA LYS A 433 -31.80 -32.57 5.48
C LYS A 433 -30.41 -32.98 5.07
N TRP A 434 -30.30 -34.08 4.32
CA TRP A 434 -29.04 -34.49 3.72
C TRP A 434 -29.21 -34.50 2.20
N GLN A 435 -28.51 -33.59 1.52
CA GLN A 435 -28.57 -33.45 0.07
C GLN A 435 -27.22 -33.82 -0.54
N LEU A 436 -27.13 -35.02 -1.09
CA LEU A 436 -25.95 -35.49 -1.79
C LEU A 436 -26.07 -35.15 -3.28
N GLY A 437 -25.55 -33.99 -3.68
CA GLY A 437 -25.56 -33.57 -5.08
C GLY A 437 -24.70 -34.50 -5.94
N GLY A 438 -25.29 -35.11 -6.98
CA GLY A 438 -24.58 -36.09 -7.82
C GLY A 438 -24.00 -37.26 -7.04
N LEU A 439 -24.74 -37.76 -6.03
CA LEU A 439 -24.29 -38.80 -5.08
C LEU A 439 -23.04 -38.39 -4.26
N GLY A 440 -22.78 -37.09 -4.11
CA GLY A 440 -21.63 -36.54 -3.38
C GLY A 440 -20.36 -36.36 -4.21
N THR A 441 -20.36 -36.79 -5.49
CA THR A 441 -19.21 -36.61 -6.39
C THR A 441 -18.89 -35.14 -6.66
N LYS A 442 -19.94 -34.29 -6.75
CA LYS A 442 -19.80 -32.84 -6.91
C LYS A 442 -19.10 -32.20 -5.71
N ASP A 443 -19.52 -32.57 -4.50
CA ASP A 443 -18.96 -32.01 -3.26
C ASP A 443 -17.54 -32.52 -3.01
N LEU A 444 -17.26 -33.78 -3.36
CA LEU A 444 -15.91 -34.33 -3.37
C LEU A 444 -15.00 -33.56 -4.34
N ALA A 445 -15.46 -33.28 -5.57
CA ALA A 445 -14.71 -32.49 -6.54
C ALA A 445 -14.45 -31.06 -6.02
N ASN A 446 -15.44 -30.41 -5.41
CA ASN A 446 -15.28 -29.09 -4.79
C ASN A 446 -14.27 -29.10 -3.62
N MET A 447 -14.30 -30.14 -2.78
CA MET A 447 -13.31 -30.32 -1.72
C MET A 447 -11.90 -30.49 -2.30
N GLN A 448 -11.74 -31.32 -3.34
CA GLN A 448 -10.43 -31.52 -3.98
C GLN A 448 -9.93 -30.23 -4.63
N ARG A 449 -10.81 -29.47 -5.30
CA ARG A 449 -10.48 -28.13 -5.80
C ARG A 449 -9.98 -27.22 -4.67
N ALA A 450 -10.70 -27.14 -3.55
CA ALA A 450 -10.30 -26.33 -2.40
C ALA A 450 -8.96 -26.78 -1.79
N ARG A 451 -8.64 -28.08 -1.82
CA ARG A 451 -7.32 -28.60 -1.41
C ARG A 451 -6.20 -28.11 -2.33
N TRP A 452 -6.42 -28.09 -3.64
CA TRP A 452 -5.45 -27.55 -4.60
C TRP A 452 -5.29 -26.04 -4.46
N GLU A 453 -6.38 -25.29 -4.24
CA GLU A 453 -6.33 -23.86 -3.93
C GLU A 453 -5.55 -23.58 -2.62
N ALA A 454 -5.73 -24.40 -1.57
CA ALA A 454 -4.94 -24.30 -0.35
C ALA A 454 -3.46 -24.63 -0.55
N ARG A 455 -3.14 -25.61 -1.40
CA ARG A 455 -1.76 -25.91 -1.79
C ARG A 455 -1.14 -24.75 -2.57
N GLN A 456 -1.89 -24.13 -3.48
CA GLN A 456 -1.47 -22.93 -4.20
C GLN A 456 -1.17 -21.77 -3.23
N ALA A 457 -2.04 -21.52 -2.26
CA ALA A 457 -1.80 -20.50 -1.23
C ALA A 457 -0.54 -20.79 -0.40
N ALA A 458 -0.26 -22.06 -0.07
CA ALA A 458 0.96 -22.46 0.62
C ALA A 458 2.23 -22.24 -0.23
N VAL A 459 2.17 -22.54 -1.54
CA VAL A 459 3.26 -22.26 -2.47
C VAL A 459 3.49 -20.76 -2.59
N GLN A 460 2.42 -19.96 -2.66
CA GLN A 460 2.53 -18.50 -2.71
C GLN A 460 3.16 -17.93 -1.44
N ALA A 461 2.79 -18.41 -0.25
CA ALA A 461 3.43 -18.02 1.01
C ALA A 461 4.93 -18.35 1.02
N LYS A 462 5.31 -19.53 0.51
CA LYS A 462 6.73 -19.90 0.36
C LYS A 462 7.46 -19.01 -0.64
N LYS A 463 6.82 -18.66 -1.76
CA LYS A 463 7.40 -17.74 -2.76
C LYS A 463 7.62 -16.36 -2.15
N THR A 464 6.65 -15.80 -1.44
CA THR A 464 6.79 -14.52 -0.73
C THR A 464 7.93 -14.58 0.28
N PHE A 465 8.07 -15.68 1.02
CA PHE A 465 9.21 -15.87 1.93
C PHE A 465 10.55 -15.79 1.22
N LEU A 466 10.73 -16.52 0.10
CA LEU A 466 11.98 -16.46 -0.67
C LEU A 466 12.22 -15.07 -1.26
N ASN A 467 11.19 -14.41 -1.79
CA ASN A 467 11.30 -13.04 -2.31
C ASN A 467 11.77 -12.05 -1.23
N VAL A 468 11.26 -12.15 0.00
CA VAL A 468 11.71 -11.29 1.10
C VAL A 468 13.21 -11.50 1.40
N PHE A 469 13.69 -12.75 1.36
CA PHE A 469 15.13 -13.03 1.53
C PHE A 469 15.96 -12.42 0.42
N ASP A 470 15.52 -12.54 -0.83
CA ASP A 470 16.21 -12.00 -2.00
C ASP A 470 16.20 -10.46 -1.98
N GLU A 471 15.08 -9.84 -1.63
CA GLU A 471 14.93 -8.39 -1.49
C GLU A 471 15.90 -7.83 -0.45
N VAL A 472 15.95 -8.40 0.76
CA VAL A 472 16.85 -7.94 1.84
C VAL A 472 18.31 -8.08 1.45
N ARG A 473 18.70 -9.20 0.82
CA ARG A 473 20.09 -9.41 0.36
C ARG A 473 20.46 -8.43 -0.74
N THR A 474 19.55 -8.23 -1.69
CA THR A 474 19.76 -7.32 -2.82
C THR A 474 19.86 -5.87 -2.35
N SER A 475 18.96 -5.41 -1.47
CA SER A 475 19.02 -4.05 -0.93
C SER A 475 20.24 -3.82 -0.04
N TYR A 476 20.67 -4.81 0.73
CA TYR A 476 21.93 -4.75 1.48
C TYR A 476 23.13 -4.55 0.56
N ASN A 477 23.26 -5.40 -0.46
CA ASN A 477 24.36 -5.33 -1.42
C ASN A 477 24.32 -4.03 -2.24
N ASN A 478 23.14 -3.60 -2.68
CA ASN A 478 22.95 -2.34 -3.39
C ASN A 478 23.36 -1.16 -2.52
N SER A 479 22.99 -1.16 -1.24
CA SER A 479 23.42 -0.10 -0.33
C SER A 479 24.94 -0.08 -0.14
N ALA A 480 25.59 -1.24 0.02
CA ALA A 480 27.04 -1.33 0.13
C ALA A 480 27.75 -0.89 -1.16
N ALA A 481 27.19 -1.22 -2.32
CA ALA A 481 27.70 -0.80 -3.62
C ALA A 481 27.55 0.71 -3.82
N SER A 482 26.36 1.28 -3.53
CA SER A 482 26.11 2.73 -3.64
C SER A 482 27.01 3.54 -2.71
N ASP A 483 27.34 3.00 -1.53
CA ASP A 483 28.32 3.61 -0.60
C ASP A 483 29.68 3.81 -1.29
N LYS A 484 30.18 2.76 -1.96
CA LYS A 484 31.43 2.80 -2.71
C LYS A 484 31.35 3.64 -3.98
N LYS A 485 30.19 3.72 -4.63
CA LYS A 485 29.99 4.61 -5.79
C LYS A 485 30.18 6.08 -5.41
N ILE A 486 29.73 6.51 -4.23
CA ILE A 486 29.95 7.89 -3.75
C ILE A 486 31.45 8.17 -3.61
N ASP A 487 32.21 7.26 -3.00
CA ASP A 487 33.65 7.41 -2.83
C ASP A 487 34.34 7.62 -4.19
N ARG A 488 34.00 6.78 -5.19
CA ARG A 488 34.56 6.87 -6.55
C ARG A 488 34.13 8.11 -7.31
N ALA A 489 32.85 8.49 -7.23
CA ALA A 489 32.34 9.70 -7.86
C ALA A 489 32.96 10.96 -7.26
N THR A 490 33.28 10.95 -5.96
CA THR A 490 33.97 12.06 -5.30
C THR A 490 35.39 12.24 -5.85
N VAL A 491 36.16 11.15 -5.99
CA VAL A 491 37.49 11.19 -6.62
C VAL A 491 37.39 11.64 -8.07
N GLN A 492 36.37 11.20 -8.81
CA GLN A 492 36.15 11.63 -10.20
C GLN A 492 35.92 13.14 -10.33
N VAL A 493 35.11 13.73 -9.44
CA VAL A 493 34.91 15.18 -9.42
C VAL A 493 36.20 15.93 -9.12
N LEU A 494 36.95 15.52 -8.09
CA LEU A 494 38.22 16.17 -7.73
C LEU A 494 39.24 16.10 -8.87
N ALA A 495 39.32 14.96 -9.58
CA ALA A 495 40.19 14.81 -10.73
C ALA A 495 39.76 15.72 -11.90
N ALA A 496 38.46 15.78 -12.21
CA ALA A 496 37.93 16.63 -13.29
C ALA A 496 38.05 18.14 -12.97
N GLU A 497 37.94 18.54 -11.69
CA GLU A 497 38.19 19.91 -11.25
C GLU A 497 39.65 20.32 -11.49
N GLU A 498 40.59 19.43 -11.13
CA GLU A 498 42.02 19.66 -11.34
C GLU A 498 42.39 19.66 -12.82
N GLU A 499 41.79 18.77 -13.62
CA GLU A 499 41.93 18.74 -15.08
C GLU A 499 41.48 20.07 -15.70
N LEU A 500 40.30 20.57 -15.35
CA LEU A 500 39.80 21.86 -15.81
C LEU A 500 40.73 23.00 -15.39
N ARG A 501 41.25 22.96 -14.16
CA ARG A 501 42.20 23.97 -13.66
C ARG A 501 43.49 23.97 -14.47
N ILE A 502 44.02 22.80 -14.80
CA ILE A 502 45.23 22.65 -15.62
C ILE A 502 44.95 23.07 -17.06
N ALA A 503 43.83 22.66 -17.66
CA ALA A 503 43.45 23.04 -19.02
C ALA A 503 43.31 24.56 -19.17
N LYS A 504 42.65 25.24 -18.23
CA LYS A 504 42.53 26.71 -18.21
C LYS A 504 43.89 27.41 -18.12
N LYS A 505 44.79 26.91 -17.26
CA LYS A 505 46.18 27.44 -17.20
C LYS A 505 46.94 27.19 -18.50
N ARG A 506 46.81 25.97 -19.04
CA ARG A 506 47.12 25.50 -20.40
C ARG A 506 46.91 26.60 -21.45
N MET A 507 45.64 26.91 -21.61
CA MET A 507 45.10 27.86 -22.57
C MET A 507 45.58 29.29 -22.29
N SER A 508 45.57 29.74 -21.03
CA SER A 508 46.03 31.09 -20.67
C SER A 508 47.52 31.33 -20.95
N ALA A 509 48.33 30.28 -20.98
CA ALA A 509 49.75 30.32 -21.33
C ALA A 509 50.01 30.14 -22.84
N GLY A 510 48.97 30.01 -23.66
CA GLY A 510 49.09 29.87 -25.13
C GLY A 510 49.58 28.50 -25.61
N ILE A 511 49.69 27.50 -24.72
CA ILE A 511 50.18 26.14 -25.03
C ILE A 511 49.10 25.05 -24.92
N GLY A 512 47.83 25.46 -24.81
CA GLY A 512 46.66 24.58 -24.74
C GLY A 512 45.59 25.02 -25.72
N LEU A 513 44.73 24.09 -26.13
CA LEU A 513 43.66 24.34 -27.09
C LEU A 513 42.35 24.70 -26.38
N ASN A 514 41.49 25.51 -27.00
CA ASN A 514 40.16 25.82 -26.45
C ASN A 514 39.31 24.54 -26.27
N ILE A 515 39.41 23.59 -27.19
CA ILE A 515 38.71 22.31 -27.11
C ILE A 515 39.08 21.50 -25.85
N ASP A 516 40.31 21.63 -25.33
CA ASP A 516 40.74 20.95 -24.11
C ASP A 516 39.98 21.51 -22.88
N VAL A 517 39.77 22.83 -22.85
CA VAL A 517 38.99 23.49 -21.78
C VAL A 517 37.51 23.11 -21.88
N LEU A 518 36.94 23.11 -23.09
CA LEU A 518 35.55 22.71 -23.31
C LEU A 518 35.30 21.25 -22.93
N ASN A 519 36.22 20.33 -23.26
CA ASN A 519 36.13 18.93 -22.88
C ASN A 519 36.24 18.76 -21.35
N ALA A 520 37.24 19.38 -20.72
CA ALA A 520 37.40 19.32 -19.26
C ALA A 520 36.18 19.91 -18.51
N GLN A 521 35.54 20.94 -19.05
CA GLN A 521 34.33 21.52 -18.48
C GLN A 521 33.13 20.56 -18.60
N ARG A 522 33.00 19.88 -19.75
CA ARG A 522 31.97 18.84 -19.95
C ARG A 522 32.18 17.67 -18.99
N ASP A 523 33.42 17.22 -18.83
CA ASP A 523 33.78 16.10 -17.95
C ASP A 523 33.53 16.44 -16.47
N LEU A 524 33.86 17.65 -16.03
CA LEU A 524 33.51 18.13 -14.68
C LEU A 524 32.00 18.17 -14.45
N THR A 525 31.25 18.67 -15.45
CA THR A 525 29.79 18.73 -15.37
C THR A 525 29.20 17.31 -15.25
N GLN A 526 29.66 16.37 -16.06
CA GLN A 526 29.22 14.98 -16.01
C GLN A 526 29.63 14.28 -14.72
N ALA A 527 30.85 14.52 -14.21
CA ALA A 527 31.31 14.00 -12.93
C ALA A 527 30.44 14.52 -11.76
N SER A 528 30.08 15.80 -11.79
CA SER A 528 29.21 16.44 -10.79
C SER A 528 27.80 15.83 -10.80
N VAL A 529 27.22 15.61 -12.00
CA VAL A 529 25.96 14.90 -12.18
C VAL A 529 26.03 13.48 -11.60
N ASN A 530 27.09 12.74 -11.90
CA ASN A 530 27.29 11.38 -11.40
C ASN A 530 27.42 11.33 -9.88
N LYS A 531 28.12 12.29 -9.26
CA LYS A 531 28.23 12.41 -7.79
C LYS A 531 26.87 12.69 -7.16
N ALA A 532 26.08 13.63 -7.70
CA ALA A 532 24.75 13.93 -7.20
C ALA A 532 23.83 12.69 -7.24
N ARG A 533 23.82 11.97 -8.37
CA ARG A 533 23.09 10.70 -8.52
C ARG A 533 23.55 9.65 -7.51
N ALA A 534 24.86 9.47 -7.34
CA ALA A 534 25.40 8.48 -6.41
C ALA A 534 24.98 8.74 -4.95
N VAL A 535 24.90 10.01 -4.52
CA VAL A 535 24.43 10.36 -3.17
C VAL A 535 22.95 10.02 -2.99
N VAL A 536 22.10 10.36 -3.97
CA VAL A 536 20.67 10.02 -3.94
C VAL A 536 20.45 8.52 -3.99
N ASP A 537 21.16 7.80 -4.86
CA ASP A 537 21.10 6.34 -4.97
C ASP A 537 21.42 5.65 -3.64
N PHE A 538 22.39 6.17 -2.87
CA PHE A 538 22.69 5.65 -1.54
C PHE A 538 21.57 5.91 -0.53
N ASN A 539 21.04 7.14 -0.50
CA ASN A 539 19.94 7.49 0.41
C ASN A 539 18.68 6.66 0.11
N VAL A 540 18.35 6.46 -1.17
CA VAL A 540 17.25 5.60 -1.61
C VAL A 540 17.54 4.13 -1.31
N ALA A 541 18.76 3.64 -1.49
CA ALA A 541 19.12 2.26 -1.15
C ALA A 541 19.01 1.99 0.37
N GLN A 542 19.34 2.98 1.21
CA GLN A 542 19.15 2.90 2.66
C GLN A 542 17.66 2.87 3.04
N ALA A 543 16.83 3.72 2.42
CA ALA A 543 15.38 3.69 2.62
C ALA A 543 14.75 2.37 2.14
N GLN A 544 15.22 1.83 1.01
CA GLN A 544 14.80 0.52 0.49
C GLN A 544 15.15 -0.60 1.46
N LEU A 545 16.39 -0.62 1.98
CA LEU A 545 16.80 -1.62 2.96
C LEU A 545 15.96 -1.55 4.24
N LEU A 546 15.64 -0.35 4.74
CA LEU A 546 14.71 -0.19 5.87
C LEU A 546 13.33 -0.80 5.58
N ARG A 547 12.79 -0.56 4.37
CA ARG A 547 11.51 -1.14 3.94
C ARG A 547 11.61 -2.65 3.90
N ASP A 548 12.72 -3.15 3.36
CA ASP A 548 12.89 -4.57 3.17
C ASP A 548 13.10 -5.35 4.47
N ILE A 549 13.58 -4.70 5.54
CA ILE A 549 13.60 -5.29 6.89
C ILE A 549 12.30 -5.07 7.67
N GLY A 550 11.31 -4.39 7.08
CA GLY A 550 10.01 -4.11 7.71
C GLY A 550 10.07 -3.10 8.86
N ALA A 551 11.08 -2.22 8.90
CA ALA A 551 11.29 -1.26 9.98
C ALA A 551 10.99 0.20 9.56
N VAL A 552 10.20 0.39 8.49
CA VAL A 552 9.88 1.71 7.95
C VAL A 552 8.84 2.42 8.79
N SER A 553 9.15 3.65 9.12
CA SER A 553 8.32 4.63 9.80
C SER A 553 8.84 6.02 9.44
N VAL A 554 8.06 7.06 9.72
CA VAL A 554 8.51 8.45 9.56
C VAL A 554 9.82 8.68 10.33
N ALA A 555 9.87 8.26 11.60
CA ALA A 555 11.04 8.43 12.45
C ALA A 555 12.28 7.67 11.94
N SER A 556 12.12 6.43 11.48
CA SER A 556 13.27 5.65 10.98
C SER A 556 13.84 6.22 9.67
N LEU A 557 12.99 6.84 8.83
CA LEU A 557 13.41 7.43 7.57
C LEU A 557 14.06 8.81 7.77
N THR A 558 13.67 9.55 8.81
CA THR A 558 14.24 10.88 9.10
C THR A 558 15.46 10.82 10.03
N GLU A 559 15.43 9.97 11.05
CA GLU A 559 16.45 9.89 12.11
C GLU A 559 17.34 8.65 12.02
N GLY A 560 17.01 7.69 11.16
CA GLY A 560 17.67 6.39 11.07
C GLY A 560 17.11 5.35 12.05
N LEU A 561 17.56 4.11 11.91
CA LEU A 561 17.13 3.00 12.75
C LEU A 561 17.72 3.14 14.16
N LYS A 562 16.89 3.60 15.11
CA LYS A 562 17.19 3.51 16.54
C LYS A 562 16.91 2.07 17.00
N LEU A 563 17.96 1.37 17.43
CA LEU A 563 17.89 0.01 17.97
C LEU A 563 17.51 0.01 19.44
#